data_AF-A0A2N0QGW2-F1
#
_entry.id   AF-A0A2N0QGW2-F1
#
_cell.length_a   1.000
_cell.length_b   1.000
_cell.length_c   1.000
_cell.angle_alpha   90.00
_cell.angle_beta   90.00
_cell.angle_gamma   90.00
#
_symmetry.space_group_name_H-M   'P 1'
#
loop_
_entity.id
_entity.type
_entity.pdbx_description
1 polymer ?
#
loop_
_entity_poly.entity_id
_entity_poly.type
_entity_poly.pdbx_seq_one_letter_code
_entity_poly.pdbx_strand_id
1 'polypeptide(L)'
;MRTDSTRISETAKSEAFQYINEKYGKDYVIGEIKQGKKSANAQDAHEAIRPTSALRSPDQLKDVLSRDQLRLYRLIWERFIASQMAPAVLDTVTVDLVNSGVQFRANGSQVKFPGFMKLYIEGTDDQSEETTKLLPEMAVGDKVKSLDIEPKQHFTQPPPRYTEA
;
A
#
# COMPACT_ATOMS: atom_id res chain seq x y z
N MET A 1 10.77 19.81 6.51
CA MET A 1 9.40 19.24 6.60
C MET A 1 8.30 20.16 6.07
N ARG A 2 8.59 21.29 5.40
CA ARG A 2 7.57 22.14 4.77
C ARG A 2 7.79 22.09 3.28
N THR A 3 6.92 21.40 2.58
CA THR A 3 6.94 21.24 1.13
C THR A 3 5.58 20.69 0.71
N ASP A 4 5.14 21.09 -0.48
CA ASP A 4 4.02 20.56 -1.24
C ASP A 4 4.48 19.58 -2.34
N SER A 5 5.80 19.39 -2.49
CA SER A 5 6.40 18.54 -3.52
C SER A 5 6.42 17.08 -3.10
N THR A 6 6.03 16.19 -4.01
CA THR A 6 6.22 14.73 -3.89
C THR A 6 7.41 14.24 -4.72
N ARG A 7 8.18 15.16 -5.32
CA ARG A 7 9.32 14.84 -6.18
C ARG A 7 10.45 14.20 -5.37
N ILE A 8 11.06 13.16 -5.92
CA ILE A 8 12.24 12.49 -5.36
C ILE A 8 13.42 12.67 -6.31
N SER A 9 14.58 13.06 -5.79
CA SER A 9 15.83 13.19 -6.55
C SER A 9 16.34 11.85 -7.09
N GLU A 10 17.06 11.89 -8.20
CA GLU A 10 17.63 10.70 -8.83
C GLU A 10 18.59 9.94 -7.90
N THR A 11 19.34 10.67 -7.07
CA THR A 11 20.21 10.10 -6.05
C THR A 11 19.42 9.30 -5.01
N ALA A 12 18.32 9.86 -4.52
CA ALA A 12 17.47 9.19 -3.55
C ALA A 12 16.75 7.96 -4.15
N LYS A 13 16.29 8.04 -5.41
CA LYS A 13 15.74 6.89 -6.14
C LYS A 13 16.77 5.76 -6.29
N SER A 14 18.01 6.12 -6.64
CA SER A 14 19.09 5.16 -6.82
C SER A 14 19.44 4.45 -5.49
N GLU A 15 19.53 5.19 -4.39
CA GLU A 15 19.76 4.59 -3.06
C GLU A 15 18.60 3.68 -2.64
N ALA A 16 17.35 4.11 -2.86
CA ALA A 16 16.18 3.30 -2.54
C ALA A 16 16.16 2.00 -3.35
N PHE A 17 16.45 2.06 -4.64
CA PHE A 17 16.59 0.86 -5.49
C PHE A 17 17.63 -0.11 -4.97
N GLN A 18 18.82 0.38 -4.62
CA GLN A 18 19.88 -0.46 -4.07
C GLN A 18 19.43 -1.13 -2.78
N TYR A 19 18.88 -0.35 -1.85
CA TYR A 19 18.36 -0.86 -0.59
C TYR A 19 17.26 -1.92 -0.80
N ILE A 20 16.30 -1.64 -1.68
CA ILE A 20 15.17 -2.55 -1.93
C ILE A 20 15.65 -3.85 -2.59
N ASN A 21 16.51 -3.73 -3.60
CA ASN A 21 17.06 -4.89 -4.31
C ASN A 21 17.87 -5.79 -3.37
N GLU A 22 18.67 -5.20 -2.47
CA GLU A 22 19.45 -5.96 -1.48
C GLU A 22 18.57 -6.58 -0.39
N LYS A 23 17.58 -5.84 0.12
CA LYS A 23 16.79 -6.27 1.30
C LYS A 23 15.57 -7.12 0.97
N TYR A 24 14.90 -6.84 -0.14
CA TYR A 24 13.64 -7.49 -0.55
C TYR A 24 13.75 -8.31 -1.84
N GLY A 25 14.79 -8.06 -2.64
CA GLY A 25 15.03 -8.73 -3.92
C GLY A 25 14.54 -7.94 -5.13
N LYS A 26 14.97 -8.36 -6.31
CA LYS A 26 14.74 -7.66 -7.59
C LYS A 26 13.26 -7.46 -7.92
N ASP A 27 12.40 -8.42 -7.57
CA ASP A 27 10.97 -8.37 -7.85
C ASP A 27 10.22 -7.28 -7.08
N TYR A 28 10.80 -6.78 -5.98
CA TYR A 28 10.20 -5.73 -5.15
C TYR A 28 10.55 -4.33 -5.58
N VAL A 29 11.36 -4.16 -6.62
CA VAL A 29 11.79 -2.86 -7.12
C VAL A 29 10.83 -2.35 -8.19
N ILE A 30 10.49 -1.06 -8.16
CA ILE A 30 9.66 -0.45 -9.22
C ILE A 30 10.43 -0.31 -10.54
N GLY A 31 10.22 -1.26 -11.46
CA GLY A 31 10.81 -1.25 -12.80
C GLY A 31 12.34 -1.33 -12.84
N GLU A 32 12.92 -1.16 -14.05
CA GLU A 32 14.35 -0.94 -14.21
C GLU A 32 14.63 0.57 -14.15
N ILE A 33 15.52 1.02 -13.27
CA ILE A 33 15.98 2.43 -13.29
C ILE A 33 16.69 2.65 -14.62
N LYS A 34 15.99 3.29 -15.56
CA LYS A 34 16.66 4.01 -16.66
C LYS A 34 17.34 5.20 -16.01
N GLN A 35 18.67 5.18 -15.95
CA GLN A 35 19.46 6.32 -15.48
C GLN A 35 18.95 7.59 -16.15
N GLY A 36 18.28 8.44 -15.37
CA GLY A 36 17.80 9.72 -15.88
C GLY A 36 19.00 10.57 -16.29
N LYS A 37 19.00 11.09 -17.52
CA LYS A 37 19.98 12.11 -17.92
C LYS A 37 19.89 13.27 -16.92
N LYS A 38 21.04 13.66 -16.34
CA LYS A 38 21.16 14.88 -15.53
C LYS A 38 20.71 16.08 -16.37
N SER A 39 19.50 16.57 -16.13
CA SER A 39 19.10 17.88 -16.65
C SER A 39 19.69 18.95 -15.73
N ALA A 40 20.46 19.87 -16.30
CA ALA A 40 21.15 20.95 -15.58
C ALA A 40 20.21 22.08 -15.12
N ASN A 41 18.90 21.98 -15.41
CA ASN A 41 17.92 23.06 -15.23
C ASN A 41 16.70 22.63 -14.39
N ALA A 42 16.91 21.98 -13.26
CA ALA A 42 15.83 21.81 -12.27
C ALA A 42 15.84 23.01 -11.32
N GLN A 43 15.18 24.11 -11.70
CA GLN A 43 14.89 25.25 -10.81
C GLN A 43 13.81 24.94 -9.76
N ASP A 44 13.55 23.67 -9.48
CA ASP A 44 12.52 23.23 -8.54
C ASP A 44 13.19 22.62 -7.30
N ALA A 45 13.59 23.50 -6.38
CA ALA A 45 14.36 23.18 -5.18
C ALA A 45 13.54 22.43 -4.11
N HIS A 46 12.28 22.12 -4.38
CA HIS A 46 11.38 21.43 -3.46
C HIS A 46 11.37 19.92 -3.72
N GLU A 47 11.73 19.17 -2.70
CA GLU A 47 11.78 17.71 -2.70
C GLU A 47 10.85 17.19 -1.60
N ALA A 48 10.32 15.98 -1.79
CA ALA A 48 9.49 15.31 -0.81
C ALA A 48 10.16 15.23 0.56
N ILE A 49 9.36 15.17 1.62
CA ILE A 49 9.85 14.82 2.95
C ILE A 49 10.26 13.34 2.91
N ARG A 50 11.57 13.10 2.95
CA ARG A 50 12.17 11.77 2.94
C ARG A 50 13.38 11.72 3.88
N PRO A 51 13.90 10.52 4.20
CA PRO A 51 15.21 10.38 4.82
C PRO A 51 16.28 11.06 3.98
N THR A 52 17.30 11.61 4.63
CA THR A 52 18.46 12.18 3.93
C THR A 52 19.18 11.12 3.10
N SER A 53 19.18 9.86 3.55
CA SER A 53 19.63 8.68 2.80
C SER A 53 18.71 7.50 3.06
N ALA A 54 18.46 6.69 2.03
CA ALA A 54 17.67 5.45 2.12
C ALA A 54 18.34 4.41 3.04
N LEU A 55 19.67 4.43 3.10
CA LEU A 55 20.49 3.44 3.81
C LEU A 55 20.46 3.61 5.33
N ARG A 56 19.97 4.75 5.85
CA ARG A 56 19.78 4.98 7.29
C ARG A 56 18.46 4.35 7.72
N SER A 57 18.46 3.06 8.00
CA SER A 57 17.22 2.40 8.42
C SER A 57 16.77 2.91 9.81
N PRO A 58 15.47 2.89 10.14
CA PRO A 58 14.99 3.29 11.46
C PRO A 58 15.66 2.53 12.60
N ASP A 59 16.03 1.26 12.36
CA ASP A 59 16.68 0.43 13.38
C ASP A 59 18.09 0.90 13.73
N GLN A 60 18.81 1.51 12.79
CA GLN A 60 20.14 2.08 13.03
C GLN A 60 20.09 3.38 13.84
N LEU A 61 18.92 4.02 13.94
CA LEU A 61 18.74 5.31 14.63
C LEU A 61 18.07 5.18 15.99
N LYS A 62 17.76 3.95 16.43
CA LYS A 62 17.08 3.65 17.70
C LYS A 62 17.78 4.26 18.91
N ASP A 63 19.11 4.24 18.94
CA ASP A 63 19.91 4.71 20.09
C ASP A 63 20.17 6.23 20.07
N VAL A 64 19.83 6.90 18.97
CA VAL A 64 20.12 8.33 18.76
C VAL A 64 18.86 9.18 18.82
N LEU A 65 17.71 8.63 18.43
CA LEU A 65 16.44 9.35 18.38
C LEU A 65 15.58 9.07 19.61
N SER A 66 14.82 10.08 20.05
CA SER A 66 13.75 9.85 21.02
C SER A 66 12.65 8.96 20.41
N ARG A 67 11.81 8.38 21.27
CA ARG A 67 10.71 7.49 20.84
C ARG A 67 9.82 8.11 19.76
N ASP A 68 9.42 9.37 19.92
CA ASP A 68 8.50 10.02 18.98
C ASP A 68 9.21 10.47 17.70
N GLN A 69 10.47 10.91 17.79
CA GLN A 69 11.31 11.17 16.61
C GLN A 69 11.52 9.91 15.79
N LEU A 70 11.82 8.79 16.45
CA LEU A 70 12.02 7.50 15.79
C LEU A 70 10.73 7.02 15.09
N ARG A 71 9.56 7.21 15.72
CA ARG A 71 8.28 6.85 15.11
C ARG A 71 7.97 7.67 13.87
N LEU A 72 8.14 8.99 13.95
CA LEU A 72 7.94 9.86 12.79
C LEU A 72 8.96 9.56 11.69
N TYR A 73 10.22 9.35 12.06
CA TYR A 73 11.27 8.96 11.10
C TYR A 73 10.93 7.64 10.42
N ARG A 74 10.49 6.64 11.19
CA ARG A 74 10.07 5.34 10.67
C ARG A 74 8.93 5.49 9.67
N LEU A 75 7.88 6.25 10.01
CA LEU A 75 6.76 6.51 9.11
C LEU A 75 7.22 7.15 7.79
N ILE A 76 8.07 8.19 7.86
CA ILE A 76 8.62 8.88 6.69
C ILE A 76 9.49 7.92 5.86
N TRP A 77 10.35 7.13 6.52
CA TRP A 77 11.26 6.20 5.87
C TRP A 77 10.50 5.06 5.18
N GLU A 78 9.52 4.46 5.86
CA GLU A 78 8.71 3.36 5.32
C GLU A 78 7.87 3.84 4.13
N ARG A 79 7.23 5.03 4.22
CA ARG A 79 6.48 5.64 3.09
C ARG A 79 7.41 5.93 1.90
N PHE A 80 8.61 6.46 2.16
CA PHE A 80 9.59 6.74 1.11
C PHE A 80 10.05 5.47 0.40
N ILE A 81 10.48 4.44 1.13
CA ILE A 81 10.93 3.18 0.53
C ILE A 81 9.79 2.48 -0.21
N ALA A 82 8.60 2.39 0.41
CA ALA A 82 7.42 1.81 -0.21
C ALA A 82 7.05 2.51 -1.54
N SER A 83 7.21 3.84 -1.64
CA SER A 83 6.97 4.58 -2.89
C SER A 83 7.88 4.15 -4.05
N GLN A 84 9.01 3.52 -3.76
CA GLN A 84 9.98 3.01 -4.74
C GLN A 84 9.91 1.49 -4.91
N MET A 85 8.95 0.82 -4.24
CA MET A 85 8.72 -0.62 -4.36
C MET A 85 7.70 -0.94 -5.45
N ALA A 86 7.75 -2.18 -5.95
CA ALA A 86 6.77 -2.71 -6.90
C ALA A 86 5.35 -2.69 -6.31
N PRO A 87 4.31 -2.51 -7.15
CA PRO A 87 2.93 -2.55 -6.70
C PRO A 87 2.57 -3.92 -6.10
N ALA A 88 1.62 -3.94 -5.16
CA ALA A 88 0.99 -5.18 -4.75
C ALA A 88 0.12 -5.74 -5.89
N VAL A 89 0.06 -7.07 -6.01
CA VAL A 89 -0.83 -7.78 -6.93
C VAL A 89 -1.85 -8.53 -6.10
N LEU A 90 -3.13 -8.25 -6.37
CA LEU A 90 -4.26 -8.92 -5.75
C LEU A 90 -4.91 -9.86 -6.77
N ASP A 91 -5.24 -11.07 -6.35
CA ASP A 91 -6.15 -11.95 -7.07
C ASP A 91 -7.56 -11.71 -6.50
N THR A 92 -8.44 -11.13 -7.32
CA THR A 92 -9.82 -10.79 -6.95
C THR A 92 -10.79 -11.75 -7.63
N VAL A 93 -11.76 -12.25 -6.86
CA VAL A 93 -12.79 -13.18 -7.32
C VAL A 93 -14.16 -12.57 -7.05
N THR A 94 -15.02 -12.55 -8.07
CA THR A 94 -16.43 -12.21 -7.94
C THR A 94 -17.26 -13.43 -8.34
N VAL A 95 -18.18 -13.83 -7.47
CA VAL A 95 -19.09 -14.94 -7.71
C VAL A 95 -20.53 -14.42 -7.69
N ASP A 96 -21.25 -14.68 -8.77
CA ASP A 96 -22.68 -14.43 -8.90
C ASP A 96 -23.45 -15.74 -8.75
N LEU A 97 -24.32 -15.81 -7.74
CA LEU A 97 -25.15 -16.97 -7.41
C LEU A 97 -26.60 -16.65 -7.74
N VAL A 98 -27.21 -17.44 -8.61
CA VAL A 98 -28.61 -17.21 -9.05
C VAL A 98 -29.50 -18.32 -8.51
N ASN A 99 -30.60 -17.93 -7.85
CA ASN A 99 -31.64 -18.84 -7.42
C ASN A 99 -33.01 -18.20 -7.63
N SER A 100 -33.87 -18.86 -8.41
CA SER A 100 -35.27 -18.44 -8.63
C SER A 100 -35.40 -16.97 -9.08
N GLY A 101 -34.48 -16.50 -9.93
CA GLY A 101 -34.45 -15.13 -10.44
C GLY A 101 -33.82 -14.08 -9.51
N VAL A 102 -33.40 -14.47 -8.30
CA VAL A 102 -32.65 -13.61 -7.37
C VAL A 102 -31.16 -13.86 -7.53
N GLN A 103 -30.36 -12.79 -7.60
CA GLN A 103 -28.91 -12.85 -7.68
C GLN A 103 -28.28 -12.42 -6.34
N PHE A 104 -27.38 -13.26 -5.82
CA PHE A 104 -26.50 -12.95 -4.70
C PHE A 104 -25.09 -12.78 -5.23
N ARG A 105 -24.33 -11.81 -4.70
CA ARG A 105 -22.94 -11.58 -5.08
C ARG A 105 -22.02 -11.75 -3.89
N ALA A 106 -20.97 -12.54 -4.08
CA ALA A 106 -19.84 -12.63 -3.16
C ALA A 106 -18.59 -12.08 -3.84
N ASN A 107 -17.81 -11.28 -3.10
CA ASN A 107 -16.50 -10.82 -3.54
C ASN A 107 -15.45 -11.35 -2.57
N GLY A 108 -14.33 -11.79 -3.13
CA GLY A 108 -13.15 -12.20 -2.40
C GLY A 108 -11.91 -11.60 -3.04
N SER A 109 -10.88 -11.41 -2.25
CA SER A 109 -9.57 -10.99 -2.74
C SER A 109 -8.48 -11.60 -1.87
N GLN A 110 -7.34 -11.89 -2.47
CA GLN A 110 -6.12 -12.30 -1.77
C GLN A 110 -4.89 -11.63 -2.35
N VAL A 111 -3.90 -11.35 -1.50
CA VAL A 111 -2.61 -10.81 -1.92
C VAL A 111 -1.81 -11.92 -2.60
N LYS A 112 -1.62 -11.82 -3.91
CA LYS A 112 -0.75 -12.71 -4.70
C LYS A 112 0.72 -12.30 -4.56
N PHE A 113 0.96 -11.00 -4.56
CA PHE A 113 2.28 -10.40 -4.35
C PHE A 113 2.13 -9.15 -3.49
N PRO A 114 2.81 -9.05 -2.34
CA PRO A 114 2.59 -7.93 -1.42
C PRO A 114 3.20 -6.62 -1.91
N GLY A 115 4.23 -6.63 -2.78
CA GLY A 115 4.87 -5.42 -3.27
C GLY A 115 5.23 -4.45 -2.12
N PHE A 116 4.87 -3.18 -2.28
CA PHE A 116 5.06 -2.14 -1.27
C PHE A 116 4.32 -2.39 0.06
N MET A 117 3.23 -3.17 0.06
CA MET A 117 2.44 -3.48 1.28
C MET A 117 3.24 -4.31 2.30
N LYS A 118 4.35 -4.92 1.87
CA LYS A 118 5.29 -5.58 2.77
C LYS A 118 5.92 -4.62 3.78
N LEU A 119 5.97 -3.33 3.45
CA LEU A 119 6.62 -2.30 4.28
C LEU A 119 5.65 -1.22 4.76
N TYR A 120 4.66 -0.85 3.95
CA TYR A 120 3.76 0.25 4.27
C TYR A 120 2.33 -0.07 3.83
N ILE A 121 1.40 0.02 4.76
CA ILE A 121 -0.04 0.00 4.52
C ILE A 121 -0.58 1.31 5.07
N GLU A 122 -1.31 2.05 4.24
CA GLU A 122 -1.93 3.30 4.68
C GLU A 122 -3.04 2.96 5.67
N GLY A 123 -3.00 3.56 6.86
CA GLY A 123 -4.08 3.45 7.82
C GLY A 123 -5.31 4.17 7.27
N THR A 124 -6.47 3.52 7.31
CA THR A 124 -7.76 4.18 7.11
C THR A 124 -8.33 4.60 8.46
N ASP A 125 -8.91 5.80 8.54
CA ASP A 125 -9.60 6.29 9.75
C ASP A 125 -10.78 5.38 10.12
N ASP A 126 -11.41 4.77 9.11
CA ASP A 126 -12.34 3.67 9.26
C ASP A 126 -11.59 2.34 9.13
N GLN A 127 -11.31 1.68 10.25
CA GLN A 127 -10.84 0.30 10.26
C GLN A 127 -11.98 -0.63 9.78
N SER A 128 -12.23 -0.67 8.48
CA SER A 128 -12.58 -1.94 7.87
C SER A 128 -11.27 -2.64 7.61
N GLU A 129 -10.88 -3.59 8.46
CA GLU A 129 -9.90 -4.60 8.07
C GLU A 129 -10.25 -5.01 6.64
N GLU A 130 -9.30 -4.88 5.70
CA GLU A 130 -9.40 -5.59 4.43
C GLU A 130 -9.34 -7.08 4.79
N THR A 131 -10.47 -7.61 5.25
CA THR A 131 -10.63 -9.02 5.54
C THR A 131 -10.40 -9.69 4.22
N THR A 132 -9.25 -10.34 4.08
CA THR A 132 -8.91 -11.20 2.96
C THR A 132 -9.96 -12.31 2.93
N LYS A 133 -11.08 -12.07 2.26
CA LYS A 133 -12.15 -13.04 2.12
C LYS A 133 -11.75 -13.97 1.00
N LEU A 134 -11.02 -15.03 1.35
CA LEU A 134 -10.83 -16.13 0.41
C LEU A 134 -12.19 -16.75 0.11
N LEU A 135 -12.56 -16.73 -1.16
CA LEU A 135 -13.64 -17.58 -1.67
C LEU A 135 -13.04 -18.93 -2.06
N PRO A 136 -13.78 -20.03 -1.86
CA PRO A 136 -13.35 -21.34 -2.36
C PRO A 136 -13.26 -21.34 -3.88
N GLU A 137 -12.50 -22.28 -4.44
CA GLU A 137 -12.56 -22.52 -5.88
C GLU A 137 -13.97 -22.96 -6.29
N MET A 138 -14.47 -22.38 -7.39
CA MET A 138 -15.80 -22.62 -7.93
C MET A 138 -15.76 -22.60 -9.46
N ALA A 139 -16.63 -23.38 -10.08
CA ALA A 139 -16.83 -23.40 -11.53
C ALA A 139 -18.25 -22.98 -11.90
N VAL A 140 -18.41 -22.50 -13.14
CA VAL A 140 -19.74 -22.18 -13.68
C VAL A 140 -20.58 -23.47 -13.73
N GLY A 141 -21.75 -23.43 -13.08
CA GLY A 141 -22.66 -24.58 -12.97
C GLY A 141 -22.59 -25.33 -11.64
N ASP A 142 -21.64 -24.99 -10.77
CA ASP A 142 -21.59 -25.56 -9.42
C ASP A 142 -22.86 -25.27 -8.65
N LYS A 143 -23.32 -26.28 -7.90
CA LYS A 143 -24.49 -26.17 -7.04
C LYS A 143 -24.04 -25.87 -5.62
N VAL A 144 -24.47 -24.73 -5.09
CA VAL A 144 -24.25 -24.36 -3.69
C VAL A 144 -25.52 -24.58 -2.87
N LYS A 145 -25.35 -24.88 -1.59
CA LYS A 145 -26.45 -25.01 -0.63
C LYS A 145 -26.61 -23.71 0.14
N SER A 146 -27.82 -23.16 0.15
CA SER A 146 -28.17 -22.10 1.10
C SER A 146 -28.22 -22.69 2.51
N LEU A 147 -27.43 -22.14 3.42
CA LEU A 147 -27.38 -22.57 4.83
C LEU A 147 -28.27 -21.68 5.71
N ASP A 148 -28.20 -20.37 5.50
CA ASP A 148 -28.95 -19.37 6.25
C ASP A 148 -29.24 -18.14 5.38
N ILE A 149 -30.31 -17.42 5.70
CA ILE A 149 -30.70 -16.16 5.06
C ILE A 149 -30.96 -15.14 6.17
N GLU A 150 -30.03 -14.21 6.34
CA GLU A 150 -30.12 -13.14 7.33
C GLU A 150 -30.62 -11.84 6.66
N PRO A 151 -31.86 -11.37 6.94
CA PRO A 151 -32.33 -10.09 6.43
C PRO A 151 -31.55 -8.93 7.06
N LYS A 152 -30.94 -8.06 6.24
CA LYS A 152 -30.20 -6.89 6.70
C LYS A 152 -30.89 -5.61 6.28
N GLN A 153 -30.96 -4.67 7.22
CA GLN A 153 -31.37 -3.29 6.97
C GLN A 153 -30.17 -2.38 7.25
N HIS A 154 -29.85 -1.52 6.29
CA HIS A 154 -28.82 -0.50 6.45
C HIS A 154 -29.48 0.88 6.51
N PHE A 155 -28.92 1.75 7.34
CA PHE A 155 -29.28 3.16 7.42
C PHE A 155 -28.17 4.01 6.81
N THR A 156 -28.54 5.03 6.07
CA THR A 156 -27.58 6.02 5.58
C THR A 156 -27.01 6.81 6.75
N GLN A 157 -25.68 6.88 6.83
CA GLN A 157 -25.00 7.72 7.80
C GLN A 157 -24.85 9.14 7.25
N PRO A 158 -24.88 10.17 8.12
CA PRO A 158 -24.49 11.52 7.71
C PRO A 158 -23.00 11.54 7.32
N PRO A 159 -22.55 12.53 6.53
CA PRO A 159 -21.14 12.68 6.20
C PRO A 159 -20.26 12.73 7.47
N PRO A 160 -19.08 12.08 7.45
CA PRO A 160 -18.16 12.12 8.58
C PRO A 160 -17.68 13.55 8.86
N ARG A 161 -17.32 13.82 10.12
CA ARG A 161 -16.72 15.11 10.52
C ARG A 161 -15.23 15.12 10.17
N TYR A 162 -14.69 16.32 9.99
CA TYR A 162 -13.25 16.50 9.80
C TYR A 162 -12.46 16.04 11.03
N THR A 163 -11.37 15.33 10.78
CA THR A 163 -10.30 15.06 11.74
C THR A 163 -9.16 16.07 11.52
N GLU A 164 -8.09 16.02 12.32
CA GLU A 164 -6.90 16.86 12.10
C GLU A 164 -6.03 16.40 10.91
N ALA A 165 -6.32 15.23 10.32
CA ALA A 165 -5.52 14.57 9.28
C ALA A 165 -5.61 15.27 7.91
#